data_AF-A0A952VAT7-F1
#
_entry.id   AF-A0A952VAT7-F1
#
_cell.length_a   1.000
_cell.length_b   1.000
_cell.length_c   1.000
_cell.angle_alpha   90.00
_cell.angle_beta   90.00
_cell.angle_gamma   90.00
#
_symmetry.space_group_name_H-M   'P 1'
#
loop_
_entity.id
_entity.type
_entity.pdbx_description
1 polymer ?
#
loop_
_entity_poly.entity_id
_entity_poly.type
_entity_poly.pdbx_seq_one_letter_code
_entity_poly.pdbx_strand_id
1 'polypeptide(L)'
;MKRSKNLALLALMLFAPIVTAADGIDEIKMKNGDRLSGKIVSKNEDTVVIETPYAGAIKIDPKHIDSIASATENAAVAEKATEKPVEPVKKEEAPEAKNDEAAKAEKPKPAAPPEKAKVPPAATVKPRLWGHGPFFGLATGWEGNANMGFSYTTGNSRTSTMTTGLRATKNGGKDKLTVYARSLWYNNRNLTNNTTTQNAVWGGARYDRNIRDMTFIFGSYDFERDRPRNLYFRSVLGSGLGHRFLKTENTEIDILVGGGWNRTWQAGDNTDTPEALFGNTVKHRLTSRLRFQHAMTFYQNITDINEFRFIFDSSLTADLTKRIGIHFTIGDRFNNDPVGVARRNDFLFTTGIRWNFGKKK
;
A
#
# COMPACT_ATOMS: atom_id res chain seq x y z
N MET A 1 -24.68 -25.83 -16.78
CA MET A 1 -23.44 -26.04 -15.99
C MET A 1 -22.23 -25.89 -16.90
N LYS A 2 -21.31 -24.95 -16.62
CA LYS A 2 -19.90 -24.99 -17.07
C LYS A 2 -19.06 -24.39 -15.93
N ARG A 3 -18.13 -25.17 -15.38
CA ARG A 3 -17.25 -24.76 -14.27
C ARG A 3 -15.81 -24.59 -14.77
N SER A 4 -15.09 -23.70 -14.10
CA SER A 4 -13.63 -23.69 -13.90
C SER A 4 -12.71 -23.83 -15.12
N LYS A 5 -11.95 -22.77 -15.39
CA LYS A 5 -10.51 -22.65 -15.05
C LYS A 5 -10.09 -21.19 -15.32
N ASN A 6 -9.39 -20.59 -14.34
CA ASN A 6 -8.60 -19.34 -14.37
C ASN A 6 -8.63 -18.70 -12.97
N LEU A 7 -7.92 -19.33 -12.02
CA LEU A 7 -7.64 -18.77 -10.70
C LEU A 7 -6.29 -19.31 -10.19
N ALA A 8 -5.20 -18.78 -10.75
CA ALA A 8 -3.83 -19.03 -10.29
C ALA A 8 -2.97 -17.79 -10.59
N LEU A 9 -1.98 -17.52 -9.74
CA LEU A 9 -1.05 -16.39 -9.80
C LEU A 9 -1.68 -14.99 -9.78
N LEU A 10 -2.01 -14.52 -8.58
CA LEU A 10 -1.72 -13.13 -8.21
C LEU A 10 -0.49 -13.15 -7.28
N ALA A 11 0.69 -13.25 -7.88
CA ALA A 11 1.95 -13.34 -7.15
C ALA A 11 2.32 -11.98 -6.54
N LEU A 12 2.64 -11.97 -5.25
CA LEU A 12 3.02 -10.79 -4.49
C LEU A 12 4.50 -10.45 -4.77
N MET A 13 4.75 -9.64 -5.82
CA MET A 13 6.06 -9.03 -6.07
C MET A 13 5.90 -7.51 -6.31
N LEU A 14 5.97 -6.74 -5.23
CA LEU A 14 6.23 -5.30 -5.24
C LEU A 14 7.41 -4.97 -4.31
N PHE A 15 8.52 -5.68 -4.54
CA PHE A 15 9.85 -5.14 -4.32
C PHE A 15 10.43 -4.87 -5.70
N ALA A 16 10.40 -3.62 -6.13
CA ALA A 16 11.29 -3.13 -7.17
C ALA A 16 12.59 -2.71 -6.45
N PRO A 17 13.67 -3.49 -6.51
CA PRO A 17 14.98 -2.94 -6.18
C PRO A 17 15.27 -1.79 -7.16
N ILE A 18 16.01 -0.79 -6.69
CA ILE A 18 16.55 0.27 -7.54
C ILE A 18 17.37 -0.41 -8.63
N VAL A 19 17.08 -0.10 -9.90
CA VAL A 19 17.81 -0.65 -11.04
C VAL A 19 19.20 -0.01 -11.09
N THR A 20 20.14 -0.61 -10.36
CA THR A 20 21.55 -0.60 -10.77
C THR A 20 21.66 -1.35 -12.09
N ALA A 21 22.55 -0.89 -12.98
CA ALA A 21 22.68 -1.42 -14.34
C ALA A 21 22.76 -2.96 -14.37
N ALA A 22 22.09 -3.57 -15.35
CA ALA A 22 22.18 -4.99 -15.57
C ALA A 22 23.56 -5.35 -16.15
N ASP A 23 24.50 -5.70 -15.29
CA ASP A 23 25.64 -6.53 -15.69
C ASP A 23 25.08 -7.86 -16.21
N GLY A 24 25.26 -8.12 -17.49
CA GLY A 24 24.84 -9.36 -18.13
C GLY A 24 25.56 -10.56 -17.50
N ILE A 25 24.78 -11.55 -17.06
CA ILE A 25 25.30 -12.85 -16.64
C ILE A 25 25.23 -13.77 -17.87
N ASP A 26 26.38 -14.23 -18.33
CA ASP A 26 26.48 -15.24 -19.38
C ASP A 26 26.27 -16.64 -18.78
N GLU A 27 25.59 -17.54 -19.50
CA GLU A 27 25.45 -18.95 -19.13
C GLU A 27 26.24 -19.83 -20.11
N ILE A 28 27.21 -20.58 -19.59
CA ILE A 28 27.94 -21.62 -20.32
C ILE A 28 27.35 -22.98 -19.96
N LYS A 29 26.84 -23.68 -20.97
CA LYS A 29 26.38 -25.07 -20.85
C LYS A 29 27.49 -26.00 -21.32
N MET A 30 27.82 -26.99 -20.49
CA MET A 30 28.87 -27.97 -20.72
C MET A 30 28.31 -29.27 -21.31
N LYS A 31 29.13 -30.02 -22.06
CA LYS A 31 28.72 -31.29 -22.71
C LYS A 31 28.36 -32.41 -21.73
N ASN A 32 28.82 -32.34 -20.48
CA ASN A 32 28.44 -33.26 -19.41
C ASN A 32 27.09 -32.89 -18.74
N GLY A 33 26.48 -31.76 -19.11
CA GLY A 33 25.22 -31.27 -18.55
C GLY A 33 25.37 -30.15 -17.52
N ASP A 34 26.60 -29.83 -17.07
CA ASP A 34 26.84 -28.76 -16.11
C ASP A 34 26.53 -27.38 -16.70
N ARG A 35 26.18 -26.44 -15.82
CA ARG A 35 25.88 -25.04 -16.15
C ARG A 35 26.71 -24.13 -15.27
N LEU A 36 27.46 -23.23 -15.88
CA LEU A 36 28.27 -22.24 -15.19
C LEU A 36 27.76 -20.85 -15.56
N SER A 37 27.46 -20.04 -14.55
CA SER A 37 26.97 -18.66 -14.70
C SER A 37 27.97 -17.66 -14.13
N GLY A 38 28.23 -16.61 -14.90
CA GLY A 38 29.26 -15.63 -14.59
C GLY A 38 29.50 -14.68 -15.75
N LYS A 39 30.55 -13.85 -15.66
CA LYS A 39 30.93 -12.90 -16.71
C LYS A 39 32.05 -13.50 -17.54
N ILE A 40 31.90 -13.57 -18.87
CA ILE A 40 32.99 -14.05 -19.72
C ILE A 40 34.05 -12.94 -19.83
N VAL A 41 35.24 -13.19 -19.25
CA VAL A 41 36.35 -12.22 -19.20
C VAL A 41 37.28 -12.36 -20.41
N SER A 42 37.39 -13.58 -20.98
CA SER A 42 38.21 -13.84 -22.17
C SER A 42 37.72 -15.07 -22.93
N LYS A 43 37.84 -15.06 -24.26
CA LYS A 43 37.51 -16.17 -25.15
C LYS A 43 38.54 -16.26 -26.27
N ASN A 44 39.45 -17.24 -26.17
CA ASN A 44 40.46 -17.56 -27.17
C ASN A 44 40.22 -18.99 -27.72
N GLU A 45 40.89 -19.37 -28.81
CA GLU A 45 40.74 -20.70 -29.42
C GLU A 45 41.09 -21.86 -28.48
N ASP A 46 42.03 -21.64 -27.54
CA ASP A 46 42.45 -22.66 -26.56
C ASP A 46 41.71 -22.60 -25.21
N THR A 47 41.14 -21.44 -24.82
CA THR A 47 40.59 -21.23 -23.47
C THR A 47 39.45 -20.21 -23.42
N VAL A 48 38.41 -20.53 -22.64
CA VAL A 48 37.38 -19.60 -22.18
C VAL A 48 37.59 -19.32 -20.68
N VAL A 49 37.53 -18.06 -20.27
CA VAL A 49 37.64 -17.65 -18.86
C VAL A 49 36.33 -17.01 -18.42
N ILE A 50 35.68 -17.62 -17.43
CA ILE A 50 34.45 -17.11 -16.81
C ILE A 50 34.73 -16.71 -15.36
N GLU A 51 34.34 -15.50 -14.99
CA GLU A 51 34.43 -15.03 -13.61
C GLU A 51 33.10 -15.27 -12.90
N THR A 52 33.14 -16.11 -11.86
CA THR A 52 31.98 -16.53 -11.09
C THR A 52 31.99 -15.87 -9.69
N PRO A 53 30.84 -15.42 -9.15
CA PRO A 53 30.79 -14.78 -7.83
C PRO A 53 31.23 -15.66 -6.66
N TYR A 54 31.27 -16.98 -6.86
CA TYR A 54 31.49 -17.99 -5.81
C TYR A 54 32.83 -18.73 -5.90
N ALA A 55 33.46 -18.80 -7.07
CA ALA A 55 34.71 -19.51 -7.29
C ALA A 55 35.78 -18.67 -8.05
N GLY A 56 35.50 -17.40 -8.34
CA GLY A 56 36.41 -16.52 -9.08
C GLY A 56 36.55 -16.93 -10.56
N ALA A 57 37.72 -16.67 -11.13
CA ALA A 57 38.02 -16.94 -12.54
C ALA A 57 38.28 -18.43 -12.81
N ILE A 58 37.35 -19.08 -13.51
CA ILE A 58 37.44 -20.48 -13.95
C ILE A 58 37.91 -20.51 -15.41
N LYS A 59 38.95 -21.30 -15.70
CA LYS A 59 39.42 -21.57 -17.08
C LYS A 59 38.80 -22.87 -17.60
N ILE A 60 38.26 -22.84 -18.82
CA ILE A 60 37.54 -23.94 -19.46
C ILE A 60 38.15 -24.18 -20.85
N ASP A 61 38.46 -25.43 -21.19
CA ASP A 61 38.81 -25.83 -22.57
C ASP A 61 37.53 -25.82 -23.45
N PRO A 62 37.49 -25.08 -24.57
CA PRO A 62 36.32 -24.98 -25.45
C PRO A 62 35.75 -26.32 -25.92
N LYS A 63 36.56 -27.40 -25.98
CA LYS A 63 36.12 -28.74 -26.42
C LYS A 63 35.02 -29.31 -25.55
N HIS A 64 34.91 -28.89 -24.28
CA HIS A 64 33.91 -29.36 -23.33
C HIS A 64 32.65 -28.48 -23.26
N ILE A 65 32.61 -27.36 -23.99
CA ILE A 65 31.45 -26.46 -24.06
C ILE A 65 30.45 -26.97 -25.11
N ASP A 66 29.17 -26.93 -24.77
CA ASP A 66 28.04 -27.33 -25.61
C ASP A 66 27.33 -26.11 -26.21
N SER A 67 27.11 -25.07 -25.42
CA SER A 67 26.59 -23.77 -25.89
C SER A 67 26.94 -22.63 -24.93
N ILE A 68 27.02 -21.41 -25.47
CA ILE A 68 27.21 -20.17 -24.72
C ILE A 68 26.00 -19.28 -25.02
N ALA A 69 25.28 -18.85 -23.98
CA ALA A 69 24.21 -17.86 -24.09
C ALA A 69 24.72 -16.54 -23.50
N SER A 70 25.05 -15.58 -24.38
CA SER A 70 25.51 -14.24 -23.97
C SER A 70 24.35 -13.25 -23.98
N ALA A 71 24.23 -12.48 -22.89
CA ALA A 71 23.07 -11.63 -22.64
C ALA A 71 22.94 -10.43 -23.62
N THR A 72 23.99 -10.11 -24.37
CA THR A 72 24.09 -8.88 -25.18
C THR A 72 23.61 -9.02 -26.62
N GLU A 73 23.41 -10.24 -27.14
CA GLU A 73 23.15 -10.45 -28.59
C GLU A 73 21.65 -10.43 -28.97
N ASN A 74 20.76 -10.65 -27.99
CA ASN A 74 19.30 -10.71 -28.23
C ASN A 74 18.60 -9.35 -28.33
N ALA A 75 19.32 -8.22 -28.20
CA ALA A 75 18.76 -6.88 -28.39
C ALA A 75 18.71 -6.44 -29.87
N ALA A 76 19.59 -6.97 -30.72
CA ALA A 76 19.82 -6.45 -32.08
C ALA A 76 18.82 -6.91 -33.15
N VAL A 77 17.94 -7.88 -32.83
CA VAL A 77 17.00 -8.48 -33.81
C VAL A 77 15.61 -7.83 -33.77
N ALA A 78 15.31 -7.01 -32.77
CA ALA A 78 14.00 -6.36 -32.61
C ALA A 78 13.84 -5.02 -33.37
N GLU A 79 14.92 -4.44 -33.91
CA GLU A 79 14.96 -3.03 -34.37
C GLU A 79 15.00 -2.85 -35.91
N LYS A 80 14.74 -3.91 -36.69
CA LYS A 80 14.78 -3.85 -38.17
C LYS A 80 13.53 -4.40 -38.87
N ALA A 81 12.37 -3.82 -38.57
CA ALA A 81 11.17 -3.94 -39.42
C ALA A 81 10.13 -2.83 -39.16
N THR A 82 10.32 -1.60 -39.69
CA THR A 82 9.24 -0.68 -40.13
C THR A 82 9.77 0.64 -40.74
N GLU A 83 9.93 0.66 -42.06
CA GLU A 83 9.90 1.84 -42.94
C GLU A 83 9.27 1.34 -44.28
N LYS A 84 8.45 2.03 -45.07
CA LYS A 84 7.91 3.41 -45.22
C LYS A 84 6.73 3.30 -46.26
N PRO A 85 6.08 4.36 -46.79
CA PRO A 85 5.75 5.70 -46.30
C PRO A 85 4.23 6.04 -46.45
N VAL A 86 3.86 7.30 -46.20
CA VAL A 86 2.51 7.92 -46.36
C VAL A 86 2.57 9.03 -47.40
N GLU A 87 1.46 9.37 -48.11
CA GLU A 87 0.98 10.75 -48.49
C GLU A 87 -0.09 10.76 -49.65
N PRO A 88 -0.85 11.86 -49.94
CA PRO A 88 -1.88 12.49 -49.07
C PRO A 88 -3.16 13.04 -49.80
N VAL A 89 -4.02 13.82 -49.08
CA VAL A 89 -5.05 14.82 -49.56
C VAL A 89 -6.35 14.22 -50.18
N LYS A 90 -7.58 14.80 -50.17
CA LYS A 90 -8.13 16.15 -49.87
C LYS A 90 -9.53 16.11 -49.19
N LYS A 91 -10.04 17.30 -48.85
CA LYS A 91 -11.32 17.65 -48.19
C LYS A 91 -12.22 18.43 -49.17
N GLU A 92 -13.53 18.25 -49.14
CA GLU A 92 -14.49 19.15 -49.83
C GLU A 92 -15.87 19.19 -49.12
N GLU A 93 -16.62 20.28 -49.33
CA GLU A 93 -17.82 20.66 -48.55
C GLU A 93 -19.14 20.51 -49.33
N ALA A 94 -20.27 20.77 -48.67
CA ALA A 94 -21.64 20.66 -49.21
C ALA A 94 -22.00 21.80 -50.19
N PRO A 95 -23.20 21.72 -50.81
CA PRO A 95 -24.16 22.81 -50.56
C PRO A 95 -25.64 22.39 -50.37
N GLU A 96 -26.39 23.28 -49.71
CA GLU A 96 -27.77 23.79 -49.95
C GLU A 96 -28.85 22.97 -50.70
N ALA A 97 -30.16 23.22 -50.61
CA ALA A 97 -31.10 23.82 -49.63
C ALA A 97 -32.49 23.87 -50.31
N LYS A 98 -33.62 23.70 -49.60
CA LYS A 98 -34.92 24.39 -49.85
C LYS A 98 -36.06 23.97 -48.89
N ASN A 99 -37.07 24.84 -48.83
CA ASN A 99 -38.19 24.85 -47.88
C ASN A 99 -39.31 23.85 -48.26
N ASP A 100 -40.26 23.62 -47.34
CA ASP A 100 -41.60 24.24 -47.47
C ASP A 100 -42.43 24.19 -46.16
N GLU A 101 -43.29 25.20 -45.99
CA GLU A 101 -44.24 25.35 -44.87
C GLU A 101 -45.58 24.64 -45.13
N ALA A 102 -46.27 24.20 -44.06
CA ALA A 102 -47.69 24.51 -43.81
C ALA A 102 -48.24 23.76 -42.56
N ALA A 103 -49.11 24.42 -41.79
CA ALA A 103 -49.68 23.91 -40.54
C ALA A 103 -51.06 23.26 -40.71
N LYS A 104 -51.47 22.40 -39.76
CA LYS A 104 -52.90 22.09 -39.54
C LYS A 104 -53.26 21.68 -38.09
N ALA A 105 -53.95 22.61 -37.42
CA ALA A 105 -54.98 22.50 -36.36
C ALA A 105 -55.01 21.33 -35.33
N GLU A 106 -55.19 21.70 -34.05
CA GLU A 106 -55.77 20.87 -32.97
C GLU A 106 -57.32 20.72 -33.11
N LYS A 107 -58.16 20.10 -32.25
CA LYS A 107 -58.18 19.48 -30.89
C LYS A 107 -59.53 18.65 -30.81
N PRO A 108 -60.10 18.17 -29.67
CA PRO A 108 -59.57 17.77 -28.36
C PRO A 108 -60.10 16.39 -27.80
N LYS A 109 -59.47 15.92 -26.69
CA LYS A 109 -60.01 15.07 -25.59
C LYS A 109 -60.29 13.56 -25.84
N PRO A 110 -60.40 12.71 -24.78
CA PRO A 110 -60.47 13.01 -23.33
C PRO A 110 -59.32 12.47 -22.45
N ALA A 111 -59.35 12.84 -21.16
CA ALA A 111 -58.27 12.64 -20.19
C ALA A 111 -58.26 11.25 -19.52
N ALA A 112 -57.06 10.78 -19.18
CA ALA A 112 -56.83 9.65 -18.26
C ALA A 112 -56.56 10.15 -16.81
N PRO A 113 -56.75 9.31 -15.77
CA PRO A 113 -56.70 9.74 -14.36
C PRO A 113 -55.29 10.15 -13.90
N PRO A 114 -55.15 10.89 -12.76
CA PRO A 114 -53.87 11.45 -12.34
C PRO A 114 -52.88 10.35 -11.93
N GLU A 115 -51.83 10.15 -12.74
CA GLU A 115 -50.66 9.38 -12.34
C GLU A 115 -50.00 10.08 -11.13
N LYS A 116 -49.81 9.34 -10.04
CA LYS A 116 -49.25 9.84 -8.79
C LYS A 116 -47.92 10.54 -9.07
N ALA A 117 -47.80 11.79 -8.61
CA ALA A 117 -46.58 12.58 -8.78
C ALA A 117 -45.35 11.76 -8.37
N LYS A 118 -44.49 11.45 -9.34
CA LYS A 118 -43.19 10.84 -9.10
C LYS A 118 -42.39 11.83 -8.26
N VAL A 119 -42.34 11.59 -6.95
CA VAL A 119 -41.40 12.24 -6.04
C VAL A 119 -40.02 12.13 -6.69
N PRO A 120 -39.33 13.23 -7.00
CA PRO A 120 -38.00 13.16 -7.58
C PRO A 120 -37.14 12.29 -6.68
N PRO A 121 -36.42 11.27 -7.20
CA PRO A 121 -35.61 10.39 -6.37
C PRO A 121 -34.66 11.29 -5.57
N ALA A 122 -34.83 11.28 -4.23
CA ALA A 122 -34.22 12.25 -3.34
C ALA A 122 -32.74 12.38 -3.68
N ALA A 123 -32.36 13.56 -4.20
CA ALA A 123 -31.07 13.77 -4.84
C ALA A 123 -29.98 13.21 -3.93
N THR A 124 -29.28 12.17 -4.40
CA THR A 124 -28.41 11.35 -3.56
C THR A 124 -27.31 12.24 -3.00
N VAL A 125 -27.52 12.73 -1.78
CA VAL A 125 -26.66 13.74 -1.16
C VAL A 125 -25.29 13.10 -1.06
N LYS A 126 -24.39 13.50 -1.97
CA LYS A 126 -23.02 13.00 -2.01
C LYS A 126 -22.48 13.17 -0.61
N PRO A 127 -22.02 12.11 0.07
CA PRO A 127 -21.63 12.21 1.47
C PRO A 127 -20.52 13.27 1.53
N ARG A 128 -20.75 14.35 2.29
CA ARG A 128 -19.79 15.44 2.47
C ARG A 128 -19.08 15.18 3.80
N LEU A 129 -17.76 15.37 3.83
CA LEU A 129 -17.02 15.24 5.10
C LEU A 129 -17.50 16.31 6.09
N TRP A 130 -17.69 17.53 5.58
CA TRP A 130 -18.22 18.70 6.26
C TRP A 130 -19.65 18.96 5.79
N GLY A 131 -20.58 19.20 6.72
CA GLY A 131 -21.99 19.41 6.41
C GLY A 131 -22.72 20.22 7.47
N HIS A 132 -24.01 20.48 7.22
CA HIS A 132 -24.87 21.20 8.16
C HIS A 132 -25.29 20.28 9.32
N GLY A 133 -25.33 20.83 10.53
CA GLY A 133 -25.62 20.12 11.78
C GLY A 133 -24.53 20.28 12.83
N PRO A 134 -24.69 19.69 14.04
CA PRO A 134 -23.72 19.80 15.13
C PRO A 134 -22.32 19.37 14.71
N PHE A 135 -21.31 20.08 15.23
CA PHE A 135 -19.88 19.83 14.94
C PHE A 135 -19.55 19.71 13.44
N PHE A 136 -20.11 20.60 12.60
CA PHE A 136 -19.91 20.61 11.14
C PHE A 136 -20.25 19.26 10.45
N GLY A 137 -21.22 18.54 11.02
CA GLY A 137 -21.63 17.21 10.57
C GLY A 137 -20.67 16.08 10.97
N LEU A 138 -19.61 16.33 11.74
CA LEU A 138 -18.69 15.29 12.22
C LEU A 138 -19.35 14.27 13.16
N ALA A 139 -20.56 14.52 13.67
CA ALA A 139 -21.29 13.55 14.49
C ALA A 139 -21.81 12.32 13.71
N THR A 140 -21.87 12.36 12.37
CA THR A 140 -22.52 11.31 11.55
C THR A 140 -21.67 10.86 10.36
N GLY A 141 -22.00 9.68 9.81
CA GLY A 141 -21.36 9.14 8.61
C GLY A 141 -20.05 8.38 8.82
N TRP A 142 -19.71 8.02 10.06
CA TRP A 142 -18.55 7.20 10.38
C TRP A 142 -18.80 5.71 10.14
N GLU A 143 -17.91 5.08 9.38
CA GLU A 143 -17.80 3.64 9.23
C GLU A 143 -16.48 3.17 9.85
N GLY A 144 -16.46 2.02 10.52
CA GLY A 144 -15.27 1.67 11.28
C GLY A 144 -15.29 0.30 11.91
N ASN A 145 -14.29 0.08 12.76
CA ASN A 145 -14.20 -1.10 13.59
C ASN A 145 -13.54 -0.80 14.95
N ALA A 146 -14.08 -1.41 15.99
CA ALA A 146 -13.34 -1.68 17.21
C ALA A 146 -12.64 -3.04 17.07
N ASN A 147 -11.53 -3.24 17.77
CA ASN A 147 -10.85 -4.54 17.85
C ASN A 147 -10.31 -4.79 19.26
N MET A 148 -10.23 -6.07 19.60
CA MET A 148 -9.68 -6.56 20.85
C MET A 148 -8.96 -7.88 20.57
N GLY A 149 -7.75 -8.04 21.09
CA GLY A 149 -6.90 -9.17 20.76
C GLY A 149 -5.64 -9.26 21.60
N PHE A 150 -4.75 -10.15 21.21
CA PHE A 150 -3.44 -10.33 21.81
C PHE A 150 -2.35 -9.95 20.81
N SER A 151 -1.28 -9.36 21.31
CA SER A 151 -0.08 -9.05 20.53
C SER A 151 1.16 -9.59 21.20
N TYR A 152 1.89 -10.40 20.46
CA TYR A 152 3.18 -10.94 20.83
C TYR A 152 4.28 -10.14 20.11
N THR A 153 5.27 -9.67 20.87
CA THR A 153 6.44 -8.96 20.35
C THR A 153 7.70 -9.76 20.69
N THR A 154 8.68 -9.78 19.79
CA THR A 154 10.01 -10.36 20.02
C THR A 154 11.07 -9.55 19.28
N GLY A 155 12.27 -9.44 19.85
CA GLY A 155 13.32 -8.52 19.41
C GLY A 155 13.96 -7.88 20.63
N ASN A 156 13.68 -6.60 20.84
CA ASN A 156 14.03 -5.81 22.03
C ASN A 156 13.32 -6.25 23.31
N SER A 157 12.17 -6.91 23.19
CA SER A 157 11.42 -7.43 24.33
C SER A 157 10.59 -8.64 23.91
N ARG A 158 10.50 -9.65 24.78
CA ARG A 158 9.57 -10.77 24.64
C ARG A 158 8.35 -10.53 25.53
N THR A 159 7.29 -9.98 24.95
CA THR A 159 6.08 -9.59 25.68
C THR A 159 4.84 -10.08 24.96
N SER A 160 3.92 -10.69 25.71
CA SER A 160 2.53 -10.89 25.29
C SER A 160 1.67 -9.83 25.96
N THR A 161 0.91 -9.08 25.17
CA THR A 161 0.10 -7.94 25.61
C THR A 161 -1.33 -8.07 25.13
N MET A 162 -2.28 -7.58 25.93
CA MET A 162 -3.65 -7.41 25.46
C MET A 162 -3.73 -6.10 24.68
N THR A 163 -4.41 -6.13 23.54
CA THR A 163 -4.53 -4.97 22.65
C THR A 163 -5.99 -4.62 22.43
N THR A 164 -6.30 -3.34 22.54
CA THR A 164 -7.59 -2.78 22.13
C THR A 164 -7.34 -1.70 21.09
N GLY A 165 -8.27 -1.53 20.16
CA GLY A 165 -8.14 -0.51 19.14
C GLY A 165 -9.47 -0.06 18.57
N LEU A 166 -9.50 1.16 18.06
CA LEU A 166 -10.60 1.77 17.35
C LEU A 166 -10.05 2.35 16.06
N ARG A 167 -10.75 2.13 14.94
CA ARG A 167 -10.51 2.84 13.68
C ARG A 167 -11.84 3.24 13.08
N ALA A 168 -12.08 4.54 12.97
CA ALA A 168 -13.24 5.12 12.31
C ALA A 168 -12.77 5.85 11.04
N THR A 169 -13.60 5.84 10.00
CA THR A 169 -13.37 6.56 8.74
C THR A 169 -14.68 7.18 8.27
N LYS A 170 -14.63 8.46 7.93
CA LYS A 170 -15.74 9.19 7.32
C LYS A 170 -15.34 9.54 5.89
N ASN A 171 -16.10 9.01 4.92
CA ASN A 171 -15.89 9.27 3.50
C ASN A 171 -16.77 10.45 3.05
N GLY A 172 -16.15 11.44 2.43
CA GLY A 172 -16.70 12.72 2.00
C GLY A 172 -16.63 12.96 0.49
N GLY A 173 -16.74 11.90 -0.32
CA GLY A 173 -16.64 11.96 -1.78
C GLY A 173 -15.20 12.17 -2.27
N LYS A 174 -14.72 13.42 -2.27
CA LYS A 174 -13.29 13.72 -2.54
C LYS A 174 -12.45 13.66 -1.27
N ASP A 175 -13.06 13.91 -0.13
CA ASP A 175 -12.43 13.98 1.18
C ASP A 175 -12.56 12.65 1.93
N LYS A 176 -11.59 12.29 2.77
CA LYS A 176 -11.66 11.16 3.69
C LYS A 176 -10.95 11.52 4.98
N LEU A 177 -11.64 11.38 6.11
CA LEU A 177 -11.05 11.52 7.43
C LEU A 177 -11.01 10.14 8.09
N THR A 178 -9.83 9.72 8.55
CA THR A 178 -9.62 8.50 9.32
C THR A 178 -9.11 8.88 10.70
N VAL A 179 -9.73 8.36 11.75
CA VAL A 179 -9.27 8.51 13.14
C VAL A 179 -9.05 7.13 13.72
N TYR A 180 -7.95 6.94 14.44
CA TYR A 180 -7.64 5.67 15.10
C TYR A 180 -7.02 5.88 16.47
N ALA A 181 -7.19 4.87 17.31
CA ALA A 181 -6.49 4.69 18.58
C ALA A 181 -6.17 3.21 18.78
N ARG A 182 -5.07 2.91 19.45
CA ARG A 182 -4.65 1.57 19.87
C ARG A 182 -4.04 1.68 21.27
N SER A 183 -4.40 0.76 22.15
CA SER A 183 -3.79 0.62 23.48
C SER A 183 -3.23 -0.78 23.64
N LEU A 184 -1.99 -0.89 24.12
CA LEU A 184 -1.38 -2.11 24.61
C LEU A 184 -1.39 -2.08 26.14
N TRP A 185 -1.81 -3.20 26.73
CA TRP A 185 -1.89 -3.41 28.16
C TRP A 185 -0.86 -4.47 28.55
N TYR A 186 0.10 -4.08 29.39
CA TYR A 186 1.21 -4.91 29.83
C TYR A 186 0.94 -5.39 31.26
N ASN A 187 0.91 -6.71 31.44
CA ASN A 187 0.82 -7.34 32.75
C ASN A 187 2.22 -7.76 33.19
N ASN A 188 2.84 -6.97 34.06
CA ASN A 188 4.12 -7.33 34.66
C ASN A 188 3.87 -8.02 36.02
N ARG A 189 4.20 -9.32 36.13
CA ARG A 189 4.06 -10.11 37.36
C ARG A 189 5.43 -10.28 38.01
N ASN A 190 5.79 -9.34 38.88
CA ASN A 190 6.94 -9.50 39.77
C ASN A 190 6.53 -10.25 41.05
N LEU A 191 7.42 -11.12 41.55
CA LEU A 191 7.15 -12.11 42.60
C LEU A 191 6.90 -11.56 44.02
N THR A 192 6.96 -10.23 44.23
CA THR A 192 7.09 -9.65 45.59
C THR A 192 6.18 -8.44 45.84
N ASN A 193 5.00 -8.41 45.19
CA ASN A 193 3.92 -7.41 45.25
C ASN A 193 3.95 -6.25 44.22
N ASN A 194 2.73 -5.73 44.02
CA ASN A 194 2.27 -4.67 43.14
C ASN A 194 2.35 -4.94 41.62
N THR A 195 1.23 -5.39 41.04
CA THR A 195 1.02 -5.47 39.58
C THR A 195 0.89 -4.06 39.00
N THR A 196 2.01 -3.46 38.60
CA THR A 196 1.99 -2.20 37.86
C THR A 196 1.57 -2.48 36.42
N THR A 197 0.27 -2.36 36.13
CA THR A 197 -0.24 -2.38 34.75
C THR A 197 0.28 -1.18 34.00
N GLN A 198 1.31 -1.38 33.19
CA GLN A 198 1.80 -0.34 32.28
C GLN A 198 0.98 -0.35 30.99
N ASN A 199 0.83 0.83 30.40
CA ASN A 199 0.09 1.02 29.17
C ASN A 199 0.89 1.82 28.15
N ALA A 200 0.81 1.39 26.89
CA ALA A 200 1.26 2.16 25.75
C ALA A 200 0.05 2.48 24.86
N VAL A 201 -0.05 3.72 24.42
CA VAL A 201 -1.20 4.24 23.66
C VAL A 201 -0.71 4.97 22.43
N TRP A 202 -1.27 4.60 21.29
CA TRP A 202 -1.10 5.29 20.01
C TRP A 202 -2.45 5.85 19.59
N GLY A 203 -2.46 7.05 19.04
CA GLY A 203 -3.65 7.63 18.41
C GLY A 203 -3.26 8.50 17.24
N GLY A 204 -4.20 8.72 16.33
CA GLY A 204 -3.91 9.57 15.18
C GLY A 204 -5.15 9.92 14.37
N ALA A 205 -5.04 11.02 13.65
CA ALA A 205 -6.00 11.47 12.67
C ALA A 205 -5.29 11.67 11.33
N ARG A 206 -5.87 11.17 10.24
CA ARG A 206 -5.38 11.35 8.88
C ARG A 206 -6.50 11.83 7.97
N TYR A 207 -6.26 12.93 7.27
CA TYR A 207 -7.13 13.49 6.26
C TYR A 207 -6.50 13.28 4.88
N ASP A 208 -7.19 12.54 4.00
CA ASP A 208 -6.82 12.40 2.59
C ASP A 208 -7.81 13.20 1.73
N ARG A 209 -7.31 13.94 0.73
CA ARG A 209 -8.14 14.68 -0.22
C ARG A 209 -7.73 14.36 -1.66
N ASN A 210 -8.66 13.78 -2.41
CA ASN A 210 -8.50 13.50 -3.84
C ASN A 210 -8.46 14.81 -4.63
N ILE A 211 -7.31 15.11 -5.23
CA ILE A 211 -7.12 16.24 -6.16
C ILE A 211 -7.58 15.81 -7.56
N ARG A 212 -7.21 14.59 -7.96
CA ARG A 212 -7.65 13.85 -9.16
C ARG A 212 -8.11 12.45 -8.74
N ASP A 213 -8.65 11.66 -9.66
CA ASP A 213 -9.23 10.35 -9.30
C ASP A 213 -8.20 9.35 -8.75
N MET A 214 -6.98 9.38 -9.28
CA MET A 214 -5.84 8.58 -8.83
C MET A 214 -4.83 9.35 -7.98
N THR A 215 -4.99 10.66 -7.73
CA THR A 215 -3.97 11.46 -7.00
C THR A 215 -4.60 12.22 -5.84
N PHE A 216 -4.03 12.05 -4.65
CA PHE A 216 -4.50 12.66 -3.42
C PHE A 216 -3.37 13.35 -2.66
N ILE A 217 -3.71 14.41 -1.94
CA ILE A 217 -2.88 14.93 -0.85
C ILE A 217 -3.29 14.25 0.45
N PHE A 218 -2.39 14.16 1.42
CA PHE A 218 -2.74 13.77 2.78
C PHE A 218 -2.02 14.62 3.83
N GLY A 219 -2.66 14.76 4.98
CA GLY A 219 -2.06 15.21 6.22
C GLY A 219 -2.41 14.24 7.34
N SER A 220 -1.47 13.92 8.21
CA SER A 220 -1.68 13.12 9.40
C SER A 220 -1.08 13.78 10.64
N TYR A 221 -1.73 13.57 11.77
CA TYR A 221 -1.19 13.87 13.08
C TYR A 221 -1.33 12.63 13.93
N ASP A 222 -0.19 12.06 14.30
CA ASP A 222 -0.07 10.87 15.13
C ASP A 222 0.53 11.25 16.49
N PHE A 223 0.09 10.57 17.52
CA PHE A 223 0.64 10.70 18.86
C PHE A 223 0.83 9.34 19.52
N GLU A 224 1.87 9.24 20.32
CA GLU A 224 2.27 8.01 21.01
C GLU A 224 2.65 8.33 22.46
N ARG A 225 2.38 7.38 23.35
CA ARG A 225 2.81 7.40 24.74
C ARG A 225 3.10 5.98 25.16
N ASP A 226 4.36 5.65 25.39
CA ASP A 226 4.82 4.29 25.69
C ASP A 226 5.64 4.31 27.00
N ARG A 227 4.91 4.21 28.13
CA ARG A 227 5.50 4.16 29.47
C ARG A 227 6.53 3.04 29.63
N PRO A 228 6.29 1.79 29.17
CA PRO A 228 7.30 0.74 29.17
C PRO A 228 8.64 1.12 28.52
N ARG A 229 8.61 1.96 27.47
CA ARG A 229 9.81 2.46 26.78
C ARG A 229 10.31 3.82 27.29
N ASN A 230 9.87 4.28 28.47
CA ASN A 230 10.17 5.62 29.03
C ASN A 230 9.81 6.80 28.08
N LEU A 231 8.88 6.58 27.15
CA LEU A 231 8.40 7.55 26.19
C LEU A 231 7.16 8.27 26.76
N TYR A 232 7.34 9.48 27.28
CA TYR A 232 6.27 10.24 27.92
C TYR A 232 5.21 10.70 26.91
N PHE A 233 5.66 11.20 25.77
CA PHE A 233 4.83 11.60 24.65
C PHE A 233 5.66 11.70 23.37
N ARG A 234 5.09 11.34 22.23
CA ARG A 234 5.63 11.65 20.89
C ARG A 234 4.51 12.21 20.04
N SER A 235 4.84 13.19 19.22
CA SER A 235 3.96 13.84 18.25
C SER A 235 4.61 13.74 16.88
N VAL A 236 3.89 13.21 15.89
CA VAL A 236 4.35 13.11 14.51
C VAL A 236 3.34 13.82 13.62
N LEU A 237 3.72 14.99 13.11
CA LEU A 237 2.95 15.71 12.09
C LEU A 237 3.48 15.29 10.71
N GLY A 238 2.68 14.60 9.90
CA GLY A 238 3.05 14.16 8.56
C GLY A 238 2.20 14.82 7.47
N SER A 239 2.77 15.04 6.29
CA SER A 239 2.01 15.47 5.11
C SER A 239 2.68 15.02 3.82
N GLY A 240 1.90 14.88 2.75
CA GLY A 240 2.46 14.46 1.47
C GLY A 240 1.45 14.25 0.36
N LEU A 241 1.95 13.62 -0.70
CA LEU A 241 1.25 13.27 -1.93
C LEU A 241 1.14 11.75 -2.03
N GLY A 242 0.04 11.27 -2.60
CA GLY A 242 -0.19 9.86 -2.88
C GLY A 242 -0.79 9.64 -4.26
N HIS A 243 -0.35 8.55 -4.89
CA HIS A 243 -0.84 8.11 -6.20
C HIS A 243 -1.37 6.67 -6.10
N ARG A 244 -2.60 6.46 -6.58
CA ARG A 244 -3.23 5.16 -6.72
C ARG A 244 -2.83 4.56 -8.06
N PHE A 245 -1.87 3.65 -8.06
CA PHE A 245 -1.41 2.96 -9.26
C PHE A 245 -2.48 2.02 -9.83
N LEU A 246 -3.25 1.38 -8.94
CA LEU A 246 -4.36 0.52 -9.32
C LEU A 246 -5.54 0.78 -8.38
N LYS A 247 -6.75 0.86 -8.95
CA LYS A 247 -8.00 0.98 -8.18
C LYS A 247 -9.13 0.25 -8.90
N THR A 248 -9.27 -1.02 -8.55
CA THR A 248 -10.31 -1.94 -9.03
C THR A 248 -11.21 -2.33 -7.84
N GLU A 249 -12.38 -2.94 -8.09
CA GLU A 249 -13.31 -3.37 -7.03
C GLU A 249 -12.66 -4.27 -5.95
N ASN A 250 -11.66 -5.05 -6.34
CA ASN A 250 -10.96 -6.00 -5.46
C ASN A 250 -9.52 -5.59 -5.09
N THR A 251 -8.90 -4.61 -5.75
CA THR A 251 -7.48 -4.28 -5.54
C THR A 251 -7.27 -2.77 -5.57
N GLU A 252 -6.64 -2.22 -4.52
CA GLU A 252 -6.15 -0.84 -4.47
C GLU A 252 -4.65 -0.87 -4.14
N ILE A 253 -3.83 -0.19 -4.95
CA ILE A 253 -2.38 -0.06 -4.74
C ILE A 253 -2.06 1.43 -4.66
N ASP A 254 -1.70 1.87 -3.47
CA ASP A 254 -1.29 3.25 -3.18
C ASP A 254 0.23 3.32 -3.01
N ILE A 255 0.87 4.30 -3.63
CA ILE A 255 2.22 4.75 -3.25
C ILE A 255 2.09 6.18 -2.73
N LEU A 256 2.86 6.51 -1.69
CA LEU A 256 2.86 7.83 -1.07
C LEU A 256 4.29 8.30 -0.79
N VAL A 257 4.48 9.61 -0.89
CA VAL A 257 5.73 10.32 -0.61
C VAL A 257 5.39 11.62 0.11
N GLY A 258 6.22 12.03 1.05
CA GLY A 258 5.99 13.23 1.84
C GLY A 258 7.11 13.50 2.83
N GLY A 259 6.79 14.30 3.83
CA GLY A 259 7.66 14.54 4.97
C GLY A 259 6.86 14.56 6.27
N GLY A 260 7.57 14.44 7.38
CA GLY A 260 7.01 14.57 8.71
C GLY A 260 7.97 15.24 9.67
N TRP A 261 7.42 15.66 10.81
CA TRP A 261 8.15 16.23 11.93
C TRP A 261 7.84 15.38 13.15
N ASN A 262 8.84 14.66 13.65
CA ASN A 262 8.73 13.71 14.74
C ASN A 262 9.36 14.33 16.00
N ARG A 263 8.51 14.82 16.90
CA ARG A 263 8.92 15.42 18.17
C ARG A 263 8.66 14.46 19.32
N THR A 264 9.72 14.14 20.06
CA THR A 264 9.70 13.15 21.13
C THR A 264 10.06 13.76 22.48
N TRP A 265 9.21 13.52 23.47
CA TRP A 265 9.44 13.81 24.88
C TRP A 265 9.60 12.50 25.65
N GLN A 266 10.78 12.27 26.21
CA GLN A 266 11.20 11.00 26.78
C GLN A 266 12.09 11.21 28.01
N ALA A 267 12.44 10.15 28.73
CA ALA A 267 13.45 10.22 29.78
C ALA A 267 14.85 10.41 29.16
N GLY A 268 15.44 11.59 29.33
CA GLY A 268 16.66 12.03 28.67
C GLY A 268 16.42 13.29 27.84
N ASP A 269 17.18 13.47 26.77
CA ASP A 269 16.98 14.60 25.86
C ASP A 269 15.73 14.42 24.99
N ASN A 270 15.01 15.53 24.79
CA ASN A 270 13.90 15.59 23.83
C ASN A 270 14.47 15.69 22.41
N THR A 271 13.99 14.86 21.49
CA THR A 271 14.41 14.92 20.08
C THR A 271 13.34 15.60 19.22
N ASP A 272 13.79 16.30 18.18
CA ASP A 272 12.92 16.95 17.20
C ASP A 272 13.50 16.69 15.80
N THR A 273 12.90 15.72 15.12
CA THR A 273 13.50 15.09 13.93
C THR A 273 12.64 15.37 12.68
N PRO A 274 13.14 16.13 11.69
CA PRO A 274 12.51 16.22 10.38
C PRO A 274 12.80 14.94 9.58
N GLU A 275 11.75 14.32 9.06
CA GLU A 275 11.83 13.02 8.37
C GLU A 275 11.26 13.12 6.95
N ALA A 276 11.94 12.53 5.97
CA ALA A 276 11.35 12.22 4.67
C ALA A 276 10.59 10.89 4.77
N LEU A 277 9.43 10.80 4.12
CA LEU A 277 8.49 9.70 4.25
C LEU A 277 8.20 9.10 2.87
N PHE A 278 8.43 7.81 2.72
CA PHE A 278 7.95 7.01 1.58
C PHE A 278 7.07 5.87 2.08
N GLY A 279 6.07 5.47 1.31
CA GLY A 279 5.26 4.31 1.66
C GLY A 279 4.48 3.70 0.52
N ASN A 280 4.09 2.45 0.75
CA ASN A 280 3.24 1.66 -0.14
C ASN A 280 2.09 1.07 0.67
N THR A 281 0.91 0.94 0.06
CA THR A 281 -0.20 0.18 0.63
C THR A 281 -0.91 -0.60 -0.46
N VAL A 282 -0.86 -1.94 -0.38
CA VAL A 282 -1.65 -2.85 -1.20
C VAL A 282 -2.85 -3.32 -0.38
N LYS A 283 -4.06 -3.11 -0.88
CA LYS A 283 -5.30 -3.69 -0.33
C LYS A 283 -5.87 -4.64 -1.37
N HIS A 284 -6.05 -5.91 -1.01
CA HIS A 284 -6.59 -6.92 -1.92
C HIS A 284 -7.70 -7.75 -1.26
N ARG A 285 -8.85 -7.83 -1.93
CA ARG A 285 -10.03 -8.59 -1.53
C ARG A 285 -9.98 -9.96 -2.20
N LEU A 286 -9.37 -10.94 -1.53
CA LEU A 286 -9.30 -12.33 -2.00
C LEU A 286 -10.70 -12.96 -2.17
N THR A 287 -11.66 -12.57 -1.33
CA THR A 287 -13.03 -13.10 -1.36
C THR A 287 -13.99 -12.08 -0.76
N SER A 288 -15.31 -12.29 -0.87
CA SER A 288 -16.33 -11.44 -0.23
C SER A 288 -16.15 -11.26 1.30
N ARG A 289 -15.52 -12.24 1.96
CA ARG A 289 -15.24 -12.23 3.41
C ARG A 289 -13.77 -12.06 3.78
N LEU A 290 -12.83 -12.32 2.85
CA LEU A 290 -11.39 -12.35 3.13
C LEU A 290 -10.68 -11.18 2.46
N ARG A 291 -9.93 -10.40 3.25
CA ARG A 291 -9.21 -9.20 2.81
C ARG A 291 -7.78 -9.24 3.32
N PHE A 292 -6.84 -9.05 2.42
CA PHE A 292 -5.43 -8.83 2.71
C PHE A 292 -5.11 -7.34 2.58
N GLN A 293 -4.27 -6.85 3.46
CA GLN A 293 -3.67 -5.53 3.36
C GLN A 293 -2.19 -5.66 3.71
N HIS A 294 -1.33 -5.19 2.80
CA HIS A 294 0.08 -4.96 3.06
C HIS A 294 0.31 -3.45 3.11
N ALA A 295 1.12 -2.99 4.06
CA ALA A 295 1.61 -1.63 4.14
C ALA A 295 3.10 -1.65 4.45
N MET A 296 3.84 -0.81 3.74
CA MET A 296 5.24 -0.52 4.01
C MET A 296 5.38 1.00 4.18
N THR A 297 6.15 1.44 5.16
CA THR A 297 6.51 2.85 5.30
C THR A 297 7.97 2.97 5.71
N PHE A 298 8.73 3.70 4.92
CA PHE A 298 10.11 4.07 5.16
C PHE A 298 10.14 5.52 5.65
N TYR A 299 10.87 5.78 6.73
CA TYR A 299 11.19 7.13 7.18
C TYR A 299 12.70 7.28 7.23
N GLN A 300 13.18 8.38 6.66
CA GLN A 300 14.58 8.79 6.64
C GLN A 300 14.71 10.08 7.44
N ASN A 301 15.50 10.11 8.51
CA ASN A 301 15.88 11.38 9.14
C ASN A 301 16.64 12.23 8.11
N ILE A 302 16.27 13.50 7.98
CA ILE A 302 16.87 14.46 7.04
C ILE A 302 18.17 15.05 7.60
N THR A 303 18.31 15.11 8.93
CA THR A 303 19.48 15.62 9.65
C THR A 303 20.59 14.57 9.80
N ASP A 304 20.23 13.29 9.98
CA ASP A 304 21.19 12.18 10.00
C ASP A 304 20.75 11.07 9.02
N ILE A 305 21.58 10.81 8.01
CA ILE A 305 21.27 9.80 7.00
C ILE A 305 21.31 8.36 7.57
N ASN A 306 22.02 8.12 8.67
CA ASN A 306 22.12 6.81 9.30
C ASN A 306 20.88 6.47 10.13
N GLU A 307 20.13 7.46 10.62
CA GLU A 307 18.87 7.24 11.33
C GLU A 307 17.72 7.06 10.33
N PHE A 308 17.45 5.81 9.98
CA PHE A 308 16.29 5.45 9.16
C PHE A 308 15.55 4.24 9.73
N ARG A 309 14.24 4.18 9.45
CA ARG A 309 13.34 3.14 9.95
C ARG A 309 12.42 2.62 8.86
N PHE A 310 12.18 1.30 8.87
CA PHE A 310 11.17 0.63 8.06
C PHE A 310 10.07 0.05 8.95
N ILE A 311 8.84 0.28 8.53
CA ILE A 311 7.63 -0.26 9.12
C ILE A 311 6.96 -1.13 8.06
N PHE A 312 6.92 -2.44 8.28
CA PHE A 312 6.15 -3.37 7.46
C PHE A 312 4.96 -3.90 8.27
N ASP A 313 3.76 -3.91 7.69
CA ASP A 313 2.57 -4.51 8.27
C ASP A 313 1.81 -5.31 7.21
N SER A 314 1.61 -6.60 7.46
CA SER A 314 0.81 -7.50 6.62
C SER A 314 -0.36 -8.05 7.43
N SER A 315 -1.56 -7.55 7.13
CA SER A 315 -2.81 -7.87 7.82
C SER A 315 -3.73 -8.73 6.95
N LEU A 316 -4.20 -9.85 7.51
CA LEU A 316 -5.30 -10.64 6.96
C LEU A 316 -6.55 -10.46 7.82
N THR A 317 -7.70 -10.13 7.22
CA THR A 317 -8.99 -9.97 7.88
C THR A 317 -10.03 -10.90 7.29
N ALA A 318 -10.68 -11.71 8.12
CA ALA A 318 -11.82 -12.53 7.76
C ALA A 318 -13.10 -12.01 8.44
N ASP A 319 -14.04 -11.46 7.66
CA ASP A 319 -15.39 -11.11 8.14
C ASP A 319 -16.20 -12.42 8.34
N LEU A 320 -16.39 -12.87 9.59
CA LEU A 320 -17.20 -14.05 9.93
C LEU A 320 -18.70 -13.77 9.74
N THR A 321 -19.13 -12.57 10.13
CA THR A 321 -20.49 -12.03 9.95
C THR A 321 -20.40 -10.59 9.45
N LYS A 322 -21.54 -9.94 9.17
CA LYS A 322 -21.54 -8.50 8.80
C LYS A 322 -20.93 -7.60 9.89
N ARG A 323 -21.01 -8.00 11.17
CA ARG A 323 -20.53 -7.23 12.33
C ARG A 323 -19.24 -7.78 12.95
N ILE A 324 -18.97 -9.07 12.88
CA ILE A 324 -17.83 -9.70 13.56
C ILE A 324 -16.86 -10.26 12.54
N GLY A 325 -15.58 -10.01 12.72
CA GLY A 325 -14.50 -10.66 11.99
C GLY A 325 -13.32 -11.01 12.90
N ILE A 326 -12.36 -11.74 12.35
CA ILE A 326 -11.05 -11.99 12.96
C ILE A 326 -10.00 -11.28 12.12
N HIS A 327 -8.95 -10.79 12.76
CA HIS A 327 -7.77 -10.28 12.08
C HIS A 327 -6.50 -10.96 12.60
N PHE A 328 -5.55 -11.11 11.69
CA PHE A 328 -4.17 -11.49 11.95
C PHE A 328 -3.30 -10.40 11.34
N THR A 329 -2.22 -10.00 12.02
CA THR A 329 -1.28 -9.01 11.50
C THR A 329 0.12 -9.39 11.91
N ILE A 330 0.98 -9.55 10.92
CA ILE A 330 2.42 -9.68 11.09
C ILE A 330 3.00 -8.30 10.81
N GLY A 331 3.76 -7.76 11.75
CA GLY A 331 4.47 -6.51 11.62
C GLY A 331 5.96 -6.72 11.84
N ASP A 332 6.76 -5.97 11.12
CA ASP A 332 8.22 -5.89 11.29
C ASP A 332 8.59 -4.41 11.47
N ARG A 333 9.52 -4.13 12.36
CA ARG A 333 9.91 -2.76 12.76
C ARG A 333 11.43 -2.69 12.82
N PHE A 334 12.02 -2.27 11.71
CA PHE A 334 13.46 -2.05 11.61
C PHE A 334 13.79 -0.60 11.93
N ASN A 335 14.78 -0.37 12.79
CA ASN A 335 15.45 0.90 13.03
C ASN A 335 16.96 0.67 12.88
N ASN A 336 17.62 1.45 12.03
CA ASN A 336 19.06 1.31 11.80
C ASN A 336 19.90 1.83 12.97
N ASP A 337 19.42 2.86 13.67
CA ASP A 337 20.06 3.45 14.85
C ASP A 337 19.18 3.28 16.11
N PRO A 338 19.17 2.08 16.71
CA PRO A 338 18.44 1.81 17.94
C PRO A 338 19.24 2.29 19.16
N VAL A 339 18.57 2.97 20.11
CA VAL A 339 19.23 3.55 21.29
C VAL A 339 19.91 2.47 22.15
N GLY A 340 21.22 2.62 22.35
CA GLY A 340 22.02 1.78 23.26
C GLY A 340 22.21 0.34 22.77
N VAL A 341 21.82 -0.63 23.60
CA VAL A 341 21.97 -2.08 23.31
C VAL A 341 20.75 -2.70 22.63
N ALA A 342 19.82 -1.88 22.16
CA ALA A 342 18.62 -2.34 21.48
C ALA A 342 18.96 -2.97 20.11
N ARG A 343 18.25 -4.03 19.76
CA ARG A 343 18.30 -4.68 18.45
C ARG A 343 17.64 -3.79 17.40
N ARG A 344 18.22 -3.81 16.19
CA ARG A 344 17.68 -3.10 15.03
C ARG A 344 16.28 -3.54 14.60
N ASN A 345 15.87 -4.78 14.87
CA ASN A 345 14.58 -5.29 14.39
C ASN A 345 13.68 -5.83 15.52
N ASP A 346 12.42 -5.41 15.48
CA ASP A 346 11.32 -5.84 16.36
C ASP A 346 10.20 -6.48 15.54
N PHE A 347 9.96 -7.77 15.77
CA PHE A 347 8.86 -8.52 15.16
C PHE A 347 7.60 -8.45 16.03
N LEU A 348 6.45 -8.26 15.38
CA LEU A 348 5.13 -8.13 15.97
C LEU A 348 4.16 -9.14 15.35
N PHE A 349 3.45 -9.89 16.17
CA PHE A 349 2.28 -10.66 15.74
C PHE A 349 1.06 -10.26 16.57
N THR A 350 0.03 -9.71 15.93
CA THR A 350 -1.25 -9.37 16.55
C THR A 350 -2.37 -10.24 15.97
N THR A 351 -3.22 -10.80 16.84
CA THR A 351 -4.45 -11.50 16.43
C THR A 351 -5.61 -11.13 17.35
N GLY A 352 -6.83 -11.08 16.81
CA GLY A 352 -8.01 -10.81 17.64
C GLY A 352 -9.32 -10.64 16.88
N ILE A 353 -10.35 -10.34 17.65
CA ILE A 353 -11.71 -10.10 17.16
C ILE A 353 -11.84 -8.64 16.74
N ARG A 354 -12.53 -8.41 15.63
CA ARG A 354 -12.89 -7.11 15.07
C ARG A 354 -14.40 -6.97 15.05
N TRP A 355 -14.92 -5.87 15.61
CA TRP A 355 -16.33 -5.50 15.57
C TRP A 355 -16.54 -4.32 14.61
N ASN A 356 -17.13 -4.60 13.45
CA ASN A 356 -17.44 -3.63 12.41
C ASN A 356 -18.72 -2.85 12.73
N PHE A 357 -18.69 -1.53 12.53
CA PHE A 357 -19.85 -0.63 12.66
C PHE A 357 -19.93 0.33 11.46
N GLY A 358 -21.09 0.95 11.26
CA GLY A 358 -21.35 1.92 10.17
C GLY A 358 -21.43 1.35 8.75
N LYS A 359 -20.85 0.17 8.47
CA LYS A 359 -20.99 -0.55 7.17
C LYS A 359 -22.47 -0.56 6.74
N LYS A 360 -22.79 0.09 5.62
CA LYS A 360 -24.13 0.03 5.01
C LYS A 360 -24.48 -1.42 4.63
N LYS A 361 -25.78 -1.75 4.72
CA LYS A 361 -26.29 -3.12 4.82
C LYS A 361 -26.11 -3.96 3.55
#